data_AF-A0A0G0ZJP5-F1
#
_entry.id   AF-A0A0G0ZJP5-F1
#
_cell.length_a   1.000
_cell.length_b   1.000
_cell.length_c   1.000
_cell.angle_alpha   90.00
_cell.angle_beta   90.00
_cell.angle_gamma   90.00
#
_symmetry.space_group_name_H-M   'P 1'
#
loop_
_entity.id
_entity.type
_entity.pdbx_description
1 polymer ?
#
loop_
_entity_poly.entity_id
_entity_poly.type
_entity_poly.pdbx_seq_one_letter_code
_entity_poly.pdbx_strand_id
1 'polypeptide(L)'
;MEQIIIRGKKLQMSQLFMDNGDIIPVTVISSDDSLTPELTNKSILITGTSKGKGFAGVMKKWHFAGVGEATRGQSTKGRTAGSIGSQTPGRVFKGKKMAGRMGNKQVTVKGSKIIGIDTEKKEILVSGPVPGSRNSEVTLKVMV
;
A
#
# COMPACT_ATOMS: atom_id res chain seq x y z
N MET A 1 5.44 18.64 -19.00
CA MET A 1 4.66 17.41 -18.70
C MET A 1 3.46 17.82 -17.88
N GLU A 2 2.30 17.92 -18.50
CA GLU A 2 1.04 18.16 -17.79
C GLU A 2 0.72 16.94 -16.91
N GLN A 3 0.28 17.20 -15.69
CA GLN A 3 -0.08 16.16 -14.74
C GLN A 3 -1.58 16.26 -14.49
N ILE A 4 -2.33 15.28 -14.98
CA ILE A 4 -3.75 15.16 -14.65
C ILE A 4 -3.84 14.52 -13.27
N ILE A 5 -4.46 15.23 -12.34
CA ILE A 5 -4.68 14.78 -10.96
C ILE A 5 -6.17 14.51 -10.80
N ILE A 6 -6.50 13.28 -10.40
CA ILE A 6 -7.87 12.83 -10.15
C ILE A 6 -7.99 12.46 -8.68
N ARG A 7 -9.01 12.98 -8.00
CA ARG A 7 -9.33 12.63 -6.62
C ARG A 7 -10.51 11.67 -6.62
N GLY A 8 -10.44 10.66 -5.76
CA GLY A 8 -11.52 9.68 -5.68
C GLY A 8 -11.58 8.96 -4.35
N LYS A 9 -12.61 8.13 -4.20
CA LYS A 9 -12.81 7.25 -3.05
C LYS A 9 -12.65 5.81 -3.47
N LYS A 10 -11.83 5.07 -2.73
CA LYS A 10 -11.66 3.62 -2.94
C LYS A 10 -12.96 2.89 -2.55
N LEU A 11 -13.61 2.20 -3.47
CA LEU A 11 -14.83 1.45 -3.18
C LEU A 11 -14.50 0.01 -2.79
N GLN A 12 -14.21 -0.83 -3.78
CA GLN A 12 -14.01 -2.27 -3.57
C GLN A 12 -13.01 -2.82 -4.57
N MET A 13 -12.62 -4.08 -4.34
CA MET A 13 -11.77 -4.83 -5.24
C MET A 13 -12.65 -5.86 -5.94
N SER A 14 -12.50 -5.95 -7.25
CA SER A 14 -13.16 -6.89 -8.13
C SER A 14 -12.11 -7.54 -9.04
N GLN A 15 -12.56 -8.32 -10.00
CA GLN A 15 -11.72 -8.91 -11.03
C GLN A 15 -12.37 -8.68 -12.40
N LEU A 16 -11.54 -8.45 -13.41
CA LEU A 16 -11.97 -8.31 -14.79
C LEU A 16 -11.44 -9.50 -15.58
N PHE A 17 -12.33 -10.16 -16.31
CA PHE A 17 -12.01 -11.29 -17.18
C PHE A 17 -11.76 -10.75 -18.59
N MET A 18 -10.58 -11.05 -19.13
CA MET A 18 -10.19 -10.67 -20.48
C MET A 18 -10.53 -11.79 -21.47
N ASP A 19 -10.71 -11.43 -22.74
CA ASP A 19 -11.06 -12.38 -23.81
C ASP A 19 -9.97 -13.44 -24.05
N ASN A 20 -8.72 -13.14 -23.66
CA ASN A 20 -7.59 -14.07 -23.75
C ASN A 20 -7.55 -15.10 -22.60
N GLY A 21 -8.51 -15.05 -21.67
CA GLY A 21 -8.59 -15.93 -20.50
C GLY A 21 -7.85 -15.41 -19.26
N ASP A 22 -7.17 -14.27 -19.34
CA ASP A 22 -6.50 -13.67 -18.18
C ASP A 22 -7.48 -13.01 -17.22
N ILE A 23 -7.16 -13.06 -15.92
CA ILE A 23 -7.93 -12.41 -14.87
C ILE A 23 -7.09 -11.29 -14.27
N ILE A 24 -7.57 -10.05 -14.39
CA ILE A 24 -6.88 -8.90 -13.82
C ILE A 24 -7.61 -8.44 -12.54
N PRO A 25 -6.94 -8.42 -11.38
CA PRO A 25 -7.52 -7.84 -10.18
C PRO A 25 -7.61 -6.31 -10.34
N VAL A 26 -8.81 -5.78 -10.13
CA VAL A 26 -9.10 -4.35 -10.30
C VAL A 26 -9.64 -3.76 -9.01
N THR A 27 -9.16 -2.57 -8.66
CA THR A 27 -9.79 -1.76 -7.62
C THR A 27 -10.67 -0.71 -8.27
N VAL A 28 -11.94 -0.65 -7.83
CA VAL A 28 -12.92 0.35 -8.27
C VAL A 28 -12.74 1.61 -7.42
N ILE A 29 -12.59 2.75 -8.09
CA ILE A 29 -12.50 4.08 -7.48
C ILE A 29 -13.61 4.94 -8.04
N SER A 30 -14.44 5.52 -7.18
CA SER A 30 -15.42 6.53 -7.58
C SER A 30 -14.78 7.91 -7.55
N SER A 31 -15.02 8.72 -8.59
CA SER A 31 -14.52 10.09 -8.70
C SER A 31 -15.60 10.98 -9.28
N ASP A 32 -15.69 12.23 -8.81
CA ASP A 32 -16.59 13.23 -9.39
C ASP A 32 -15.90 14.07 -10.49
N ASP A 33 -14.59 13.89 -10.69
CA ASP A 33 -13.82 14.61 -11.70
C ASP A 33 -14.23 14.18 -13.12
N SER A 34 -13.93 15.02 -14.12
CA SER A 34 -14.21 14.71 -15.53
C SER A 34 -13.36 13.52 -16.01
N LEU A 35 -13.99 12.36 -16.18
CA LEU A 35 -13.33 11.15 -16.67
C LEU A 35 -13.49 11.05 -18.19
N THR A 36 -12.39 11.12 -18.94
CA THR A 36 -12.39 10.86 -20.37
C THR A 36 -11.87 9.44 -20.66
N PRO A 37 -12.51 8.68 -21.59
CA PRO A 37 -12.05 7.33 -21.96
C PRO A 37 -10.60 7.26 -22.46
N GLU A 38 -10.05 8.38 -22.94
CA GLU A 38 -8.66 8.52 -23.40
C GLU A 38 -7.60 8.28 -22.30
N LEU A 39 -8.01 8.32 -21.04
CA LEU A 39 -7.13 8.02 -19.90
C LEU A 39 -6.89 6.50 -19.72
N THR A 40 -7.61 5.66 -20.46
CA THR A 40 -7.45 4.20 -20.43
C THR A 40 -6.04 3.79 -20.85
N ASN A 41 -5.49 2.74 -20.24
CA ASN A 41 -4.13 2.21 -20.41
C ASN A 41 -2.97 3.14 -20.02
N LYS A 42 -3.23 4.34 -19.48
CA LYS A 42 -2.17 5.23 -18.98
C LYS A 42 -1.61 4.73 -17.64
N SER A 43 -0.32 5.00 -17.44
CA SER A 43 0.37 4.67 -16.18
C SER A 43 0.07 5.72 -15.12
N ILE A 44 -0.20 5.27 -13.89
CA ILE A 44 -0.60 6.15 -12.80
C ILE A 44 0.25 5.94 -11.55
N LEU A 45 0.34 7.02 -10.77
CA LEU A 45 0.85 7.03 -9.41
C LEU A 45 -0.35 7.19 -8.47
N ILE A 46 -0.54 6.21 -7.57
CA ILE A 46 -1.69 6.17 -6.66
C ILE A 46 -1.20 6.56 -5.28
N THR A 47 -1.67 7.68 -4.75
CA THR A 47 -1.34 8.14 -3.40
C THR A 47 -2.54 8.00 -2.48
N GLY A 48 -2.34 7.44 -1.30
CA GLY A 48 -3.37 7.33 -0.29
C GLY A 48 -2.80 7.05 1.10
N THR A 49 -3.65 7.10 2.11
CA THR A 49 -3.25 6.80 3.49
C THR A 49 -3.34 5.30 3.74
N SER A 50 -2.22 4.67 4.08
CA SER A 50 -2.16 3.24 4.40
C SER A 50 -3.02 2.87 5.61
N LYS A 51 -3.64 1.68 5.59
CA LYS A 51 -4.42 1.17 6.73
C LYS A 51 -3.58 1.15 8.02
N GLY A 52 -4.09 1.73 9.09
CA GLY A 52 -3.47 1.68 10.41
C GLY A 52 -3.37 0.25 10.96
N LYS A 53 -2.28 -0.05 11.67
CA LYS A 53 -2.05 -1.35 12.32
C LYS A 53 -1.77 -1.25 13.83
N GLY A 54 -1.92 -0.05 14.41
CA GLY A 54 -1.65 0.23 15.82
C GLY A 54 -0.15 0.20 16.16
N PHE A 55 0.16 -0.08 17.43
CA PHE A 55 1.53 -0.36 17.87
C PHE A 55 1.93 -1.77 17.42
N ALA A 56 2.93 -1.87 16.54
CA ALA A 56 3.40 -3.14 16.00
C ALA A 56 4.78 -3.49 16.57
N GLY A 57 4.94 -4.76 16.95
CA GLY A 57 6.24 -5.34 17.29
C GLY A 57 7.18 -5.41 16.08
N VAL A 58 8.47 -5.67 16.36
CA VAL A 58 9.53 -5.65 15.35
C VAL A 58 9.35 -6.65 14.21
N MET A 59 8.83 -7.85 14.50
CA MET A 59 8.58 -8.85 13.46
C MET A 59 7.54 -8.37 12.44
N LYS A 60 6.39 -7.85 12.91
CA LYS A 60 5.32 -7.36 12.02
C LYS A 60 5.72 -6.08 11.29
N LYS A 61 6.46 -5.19 11.96
CA LYS A 61 6.81 -3.86 11.41
C LYS A 61 7.99 -3.90 10.44
N TRP A 62 8.97 -4.78 10.69
CA TRP A 62 10.24 -4.81 9.99
C TRP A 62 10.65 -6.18 9.44
N HIS A 63 9.77 -7.19 9.54
CA HIS A 63 10.01 -8.56 9.07
C HIS A 63 11.23 -9.23 9.72
N PHE A 64 11.49 -8.93 11.01
CA PHE A 64 12.52 -9.63 11.78
C PHE A 64 12.12 -11.11 11.97
N ALA A 65 13.10 -12.01 11.94
CA ALA A 65 12.89 -13.45 12.11
C ALA A 65 12.51 -13.85 13.55
N GLY A 66 12.80 -13.02 14.55
CA GLY A 66 12.68 -13.36 15.97
C GLY A 66 14.05 -13.60 16.60
N VAL A 67 14.08 -14.12 17.83
CA VAL A 67 15.33 -14.46 18.54
C VAL A 67 15.40 -15.95 18.76
N GLY A 68 16.44 -16.59 18.20
CA GLY A 68 16.69 -18.01 18.35
C GLY A 68 15.61 -18.89 17.72
N GLU A 69 15.65 -20.17 18.07
CA GLU A 69 14.60 -21.13 17.74
C GLU A 69 13.38 -20.93 18.66
N ALA A 70 12.20 -21.37 18.23
CA ALA A 70 11.02 -21.35 19.09
C ALA A 70 11.08 -22.41 20.21
N THR A 71 11.90 -23.45 20.03
CA THR A 71 12.12 -24.54 20.98
C THR A 71 13.60 -24.63 21.36
N ARG A 72 14.02 -25.70 22.04
CA ARG A 72 15.41 -25.94 22.48
C ARG A 72 15.97 -24.90 23.47
N GLY A 73 15.24 -24.68 24.56
CA GLY A 73 15.70 -23.84 25.68
C GLY A 73 15.44 -22.34 25.50
N GLN A 74 14.66 -21.95 24.49
CA GLN A 74 14.15 -20.58 24.41
C GLN A 74 13.10 -20.35 25.51
N SER A 75 13.26 -19.26 26.26
CA SER A 75 12.28 -18.80 27.24
C SER A 75 11.17 -17.96 26.56
N THR A 76 11.01 -16.68 26.88
CA THR A 76 9.88 -15.83 26.45
C THR A 76 10.21 -14.86 25.31
N LYS A 77 11.41 -14.94 24.72
CA LYS A 77 11.98 -13.93 23.82
C LYS A 77 11.83 -14.24 22.33
N GLY A 78 11.10 -15.28 21.94
CA GLY A 78 11.00 -15.72 20.54
C GLY A 78 10.60 -14.63 19.54
N ARG A 79 9.84 -13.61 19.97
CA ARG A 79 9.37 -12.49 19.11
C ARG A 79 10.05 -11.13 19.40
N THR A 80 11.10 -11.13 20.21
CA THR A 80 11.83 -9.91 20.59
C THR A 80 12.78 -9.45 19.47
N ALA A 81 13.35 -8.25 19.61
CA ALA A 81 14.28 -7.67 18.63
C ALA A 81 15.70 -8.25 18.65
N GLY A 82 16.08 -8.95 19.73
CA GLY A 82 17.47 -9.33 19.98
C GLY A 82 18.32 -8.15 20.43
N SER A 83 19.61 -8.19 20.10
CA SER A 83 20.55 -7.13 20.49
C SER A 83 20.28 -5.80 19.76
N ILE A 84 20.34 -4.69 20.51
CA ILE A 84 20.08 -3.35 19.99
C ILE A 84 21.34 -2.48 19.87
N GLY A 85 22.50 -2.92 20.39
CA GLY A 85 23.75 -2.15 20.39
C GLY A 85 24.96 -2.91 20.96
N SER A 86 26.10 -2.21 21.04
CA SER A 86 27.40 -2.72 21.51
C SER A 86 28.06 -1.74 22.49
N GLN A 87 29.09 -2.19 23.22
CA GLN A 87 29.75 -1.44 24.30
C GLN A 87 30.35 -0.10 23.83
N THR A 88 31.14 -0.10 22.77
CA THR A 88 31.56 1.14 22.07
C THR A 88 30.72 1.20 20.80
N PRO A 89 29.90 2.25 20.56
CA PRO A 89 29.91 3.61 21.13
C PRO A 89 29.03 3.85 22.39
N GLY A 90 28.50 2.80 23.04
CA GLY A 90 27.79 2.94 24.32
C GLY A 90 26.37 3.52 24.21
N ARG A 91 25.82 3.59 22.99
CA ARG A 91 24.47 4.11 22.73
C ARG A 91 23.83 3.41 21.53
N VAL A 92 22.51 3.47 21.45
CA VAL A 92 21.76 3.02 20.28
C VAL A 92 21.84 4.07 19.16
N PHE A 93 22.13 3.63 17.94
CA PHE A 93 22.17 4.51 16.77
C PHE A 93 20.76 5.00 16.38
N LYS A 94 20.68 6.24 15.89
CA LYS A 94 19.45 6.79 15.32
C LYS A 94 19.01 5.94 14.11
N GLY A 95 17.70 5.74 13.97
CA GLY A 95 17.14 4.91 12.90
C GLY A 95 17.20 3.40 13.15
N LYS A 96 17.73 2.93 14.31
CA LYS A 96 17.65 1.52 14.69
C LYS A 96 16.18 1.06 14.67
N LYS A 97 15.92 0.00 13.90
CA LYS A 97 14.58 -0.57 13.73
C LYS A 97 14.07 -1.14 15.06
N MET A 98 12.99 -0.57 15.58
CA MET A 98 12.33 -0.97 16.83
C MET A 98 10.81 -1.03 16.65
N ALA A 99 10.11 -1.56 17.67
CA ALA A 99 8.66 -1.58 17.73
C ALA A 99 8.09 -0.15 17.72
N GLY A 100 6.83 0.00 17.32
CA GLY A 100 6.16 1.29 17.32
C GLY A 100 4.93 1.33 16.43
N ARG A 101 4.29 2.50 16.33
CA ARG A 101 3.13 2.70 15.44
C ARG A 101 3.47 2.31 13.99
N MET A 102 2.54 1.59 13.34
CA MET A 102 2.63 1.12 11.96
C MET A 102 1.35 1.45 11.18
N GLY A 103 1.51 1.79 9.90
CA GLY A 103 0.42 2.26 9.04
C GLY A 103 0.02 3.70 9.32
N ASN A 104 -1.11 4.12 8.76
CA ASN A 104 -1.62 5.49 8.84
C ASN A 104 -0.62 6.55 8.35
N LYS A 105 0.15 6.18 7.33
CA LYS A 105 1.09 7.06 6.62
C LYS A 105 0.67 7.16 5.16
N GLN A 106 0.94 8.31 4.54
CA GLN A 106 0.80 8.49 3.11
C GLN A 106 1.79 7.57 2.38
N VAL A 107 1.27 6.80 1.42
CA VAL A 107 2.05 5.88 0.59
C VAL A 107 1.65 6.10 -0.86
N THR A 108 2.64 6.07 -1.75
CA THR A 108 2.43 6.15 -3.19
C THR A 108 2.81 4.81 -3.83
N VAL A 109 1.87 4.21 -4.55
CA VAL A 109 2.08 3.02 -5.38
C VAL A 109 2.38 3.48 -6.80
N LYS A 110 3.43 2.92 -7.41
CA LYS A 110 3.85 3.22 -8.79
C LYS A 110 3.59 2.00 -9.68
N GLY A 111 3.42 2.24 -10.98
CA GLY A 111 3.32 1.17 -11.99
C GLY A 111 1.93 0.53 -12.14
N SER A 112 0.91 1.09 -11.48
CA SER A 112 -0.49 0.74 -11.77
C SER A 112 -0.95 1.39 -13.07
N LYS A 113 -1.98 0.81 -13.69
CA LYS A 113 -2.59 1.29 -14.93
C LYS A 113 -4.10 1.46 -14.75
N ILE A 114 -4.69 2.36 -15.52
CA ILE A 114 -6.15 2.44 -15.67
C ILE A 114 -6.56 1.40 -16.72
N ILE A 115 -7.39 0.43 -16.33
CA ILE A 115 -7.86 -0.63 -17.23
C ILE A 115 -9.15 -0.24 -17.93
N GLY A 116 -10.01 0.50 -17.24
CA GLY A 116 -11.29 0.93 -17.79
C GLY A 116 -11.86 2.10 -17.00
N ILE A 117 -12.78 2.82 -17.64
CA ILE A 117 -13.49 3.96 -17.09
C ILE A 117 -14.96 3.76 -17.43
N ASP A 118 -15.80 3.76 -16.41
CA ASP A 118 -17.25 3.80 -16.55
C ASP A 118 -17.69 5.25 -16.32
N THR A 119 -18.01 5.96 -17.41
CA THR A 119 -18.42 7.37 -17.37
C THR A 119 -19.82 7.56 -16.79
N GLU A 120 -20.70 6.57 -16.89
CA GLU A 120 -22.07 6.66 -16.37
C GLU A 120 -22.09 6.57 -14.85
N LYS A 121 -21.33 5.62 -14.29
CA LYS A 121 -21.19 5.45 -12.83
C LYS A 121 -20.13 6.35 -12.20
N LYS A 122 -19.34 7.03 -13.04
CA LYS A 122 -18.15 7.80 -12.65
C LYS A 122 -17.13 6.96 -11.86
N GLU A 123 -16.87 5.76 -12.37
CA GLU A 123 -15.95 4.81 -11.74
C GLU A 123 -14.70 4.58 -12.61
N ILE A 124 -13.56 4.43 -11.96
CA ILE A 124 -12.28 4.12 -12.56
C ILE A 124 -11.84 2.74 -12.08
N LEU A 125 -11.51 1.87 -13.03
CA LEU A 125 -10.97 0.55 -12.79
C LEU A 125 -9.45 0.62 -12.85
N VAL A 126 -8.80 0.50 -11.69
CA VAL A 126 -7.35 0.57 -11.57
C VAL A 126 -6.77 -0.83 -11.35
N SER A 127 -5.67 -1.14 -12.03
CA SER A 127 -4.98 -2.41 -11.86
C SER A 127 -4.35 -2.56 -10.48
N GLY A 128 -4.66 -3.68 -9.82
CA GLY A 128 -4.02 -4.10 -8.58
C GLY A 128 -4.46 -3.33 -7.32
N PRO A 129 -3.62 -3.36 -6.26
CA PRO A 129 -4.00 -2.88 -4.95
C PRO A 129 -3.83 -1.37 -4.79
N VAL A 130 -4.88 -0.71 -4.29
CA VAL A 130 -4.86 0.71 -3.91
C VAL A 130 -4.59 0.86 -2.40
N PRO A 131 -3.72 1.79 -1.97
CA PRO A 131 -3.49 2.05 -0.54
C PRO A 131 -4.76 2.59 0.14
N GLY A 132 -5.02 2.13 1.37
CA GLY A 132 -6.13 2.60 2.20
C GLY A 132 -7.28 1.61 2.38
N SER A 133 -8.21 2.01 3.25
CA SER A 133 -9.45 1.26 3.55
C SER A 133 -10.52 1.51 2.51
N ARG A 134 -11.59 0.71 2.54
CA ARG A 134 -12.80 1.05 1.79
C ARG A 134 -13.28 2.44 2.24
N ASN A 135 -13.73 3.22 1.27
CA ASN A 135 -14.17 4.61 1.35
C ASN A 135 -13.07 5.62 1.73
N SER A 136 -11.78 5.25 1.73
CA SER A 136 -10.71 6.23 1.93
C SER A 136 -10.46 7.05 0.66
N GLU A 137 -10.11 8.31 0.85
CA GLU A 137 -9.67 9.18 -0.22
C GLU A 137 -8.32 8.73 -0.80
N VAL A 138 -8.24 8.80 -2.13
CA VAL A 138 -7.06 8.47 -2.92
C VAL A 138 -6.87 9.51 -4.01
N THR A 139 -5.62 9.79 -4.33
CA THR A 139 -5.23 10.70 -5.40
C THR A 139 -4.51 9.91 -6.47
N LEU A 140 -5.05 9.94 -7.69
CA LEU A 140 -4.43 9.36 -8.86
C LEU A 140 -3.74 10.48 -9.61
N LYS A 141 -2.45 10.30 -9.88
CA LYS A 141 -1.69 11.18 -10.74
C LYS A 141 -1.37 10.41 -12.01
N VAL A 142 -1.96 10.86 -13.11
CA VAL A 142 -1.76 10.26 -14.43
C VAL A 142 -0.49 10.84 -15.02
N MET A 143 0.39 9.95 -15.48
CA MET A 143 1.55 10.35 -16.26
C MET A 143 1.11 10.41 -17.73
N VAL A 144 1.08 11.63 -18.26
CA VAL A 144 0.83 11.92 -19.68
C VAL A 144 2.17 12.24 -20.34
#